data_AF-A0A965Y903-F1
#
_entry.id   AF-A0A965Y903-F1
#
_cell.length_a   1.000
_cell.length_b   1.000
_cell.length_c   1.000
_cell.angle_alpha   90.00
_cell.angle_beta   90.00
_cell.angle_gamma   90.00
#
_symmetry.space_group_name_H-M   'P 1'
#
loop_
_entity.id
_entity.type
_entity.pdbx_description
1 polymer ?
#
loop_
_entity_poly.entity_id
_entity_poly.type
_entity_poly.pdbx_seq_one_letter_code
_entity_poly.pdbx_strand_id
1 'polypeptide(L)'
;MKLYHGDCLEIMKTLEAGSVEAVVTDPPAGIAFMGKSWDRDKGGRDNWIAWMEQVARECLRLIKPGGHALVWALPRTSHWTAMAWENAGWEVRDRIAFAFGSGFPKALDVGKAIDAMAGNNPITAPSTEAAKQWDGWKSALKPAIEDWWLFRKPLDGTIAGNVLKHGVGALNVEACRVRTKVSDNPTALRRSYGYTPNKEKAKDSEARGALRDRSDPIKKAMPNPSDNLGRYPSHLIHDGSEDVVMCFPETTSGVPGIRRKEHETNAMSGRLAITGKQECGIGDSGSASRFFQCCPFEEEDFEATRLFYTAKAGKSDRN
;
A
#
# COMPACT_ATOMS: atom_id res chain seq x y z
N MET A 1 -11.21 19.27 -16.28
CA MET A 1 -10.02 18.38 -16.42
C MET A 1 -9.56 18.44 -17.88
N LYS A 2 -8.25 18.47 -18.14
CA LYS A 2 -7.69 18.59 -19.51
C LYS A 2 -6.73 17.42 -19.75
N LEU A 3 -6.94 16.69 -20.85
CA LEU A 3 -6.05 15.61 -21.31
C LEU A 3 -5.09 16.17 -22.37
N TYR A 4 -3.81 15.83 -22.25
CA TYR A 4 -2.79 16.20 -23.21
C TYR A 4 -2.38 14.94 -23.99
N HIS A 5 -2.46 15.00 -25.32
CA HIS A 5 -2.09 13.89 -26.19
C HIS A 5 -0.73 14.18 -26.84
N GLY A 6 0.26 13.32 -26.56
CA GLY A 6 1.62 13.45 -27.09
C GLY A 6 2.63 12.64 -26.29
N ASP A 7 3.90 12.76 -26.67
CA ASP A 7 5.00 12.24 -25.87
C ASP A 7 5.05 12.97 -24.51
N CYS A 8 5.03 12.21 -23.42
CA CYS A 8 5.01 12.77 -22.08
C CYS A 8 6.19 13.69 -21.78
N LEU A 9 7.39 13.42 -22.31
CA LEU A 9 8.58 14.26 -22.11
C LEU A 9 8.40 15.61 -22.79
N GLU A 10 7.85 15.63 -23.99
CA GLU A 10 7.62 16.87 -24.73
C GLU A 10 6.47 17.68 -24.13
N ILE A 11 5.37 17.02 -23.73
CA ILE A 11 4.25 17.70 -23.07
C ILE A 11 4.67 18.30 -21.73
N MET A 12 5.38 17.55 -20.88
CA MET A 12 5.79 18.04 -19.56
C MET A 12 6.64 19.30 -19.65
N LYS A 13 7.53 19.42 -20.65
CA LYS A 13 8.35 20.62 -20.90
C LYS A 13 7.52 21.89 -21.12
N THR A 14 6.28 21.76 -21.61
CA THR A 14 5.37 22.90 -21.82
C THR A 14 4.66 23.36 -20.54
N LEU A 15 4.73 22.57 -19.46
CA LEU A 15 4.08 22.87 -18.19
C LEU A 15 5.01 23.64 -17.25
N GLU A 16 4.43 24.54 -16.46
CA GLU A 16 5.16 25.37 -15.51
C GLU A 16 5.80 24.53 -14.38
N ALA A 17 7.03 24.86 -13.99
CA ALA A 17 7.70 24.21 -12.87
C ALA A 17 6.97 24.47 -11.54
N GLY A 18 6.92 23.48 -10.65
CA GLY A 18 6.23 23.62 -9.36
C GLY A 18 4.71 23.77 -9.43
N SER A 19 4.08 23.47 -10.57
CA SER A 19 2.63 23.54 -10.78
C SER A 19 1.87 22.28 -10.34
N VAL A 20 2.56 21.17 -10.09
CA VAL A 20 1.97 19.87 -9.76
C VAL A 20 2.08 19.57 -8.25
N GLU A 21 1.02 19.01 -7.67
CA GLU A 21 0.95 18.71 -6.23
C GLU A 21 1.22 17.23 -5.91
N ALA A 22 0.85 16.34 -6.83
CA ALA A 22 1.10 14.90 -6.75
C ALA A 22 1.30 14.33 -8.16
N VAL A 23 2.14 13.31 -8.26
CA VAL A 23 2.31 12.51 -9.49
C VAL A 23 1.80 11.10 -9.21
N VAL A 24 0.89 10.60 -10.03
CA VAL A 24 0.44 9.20 -9.98
C VAL A 24 0.58 8.66 -11.38
N THR A 25 1.40 7.62 -11.56
CA THR A 25 1.77 7.16 -12.91
C THR A 25 1.98 5.67 -12.98
N ASP A 26 1.57 5.11 -14.13
CA ASP A 26 1.81 3.75 -14.58
C ASP A 26 2.65 3.81 -15.86
N PRO A 27 3.98 3.95 -15.74
CA PRO A 27 4.85 4.03 -16.89
C PRO A 27 5.00 2.66 -17.57
N PRO A 28 5.46 2.61 -18.83
CA PRO A 28 5.83 1.35 -19.45
C PRO A 28 6.85 0.60 -18.56
N ALA A 29 6.86 -0.74 -18.64
CA ALA A 29 7.63 -1.63 -17.78
C ALA A 29 8.97 -2.10 -18.38
N GLY A 30 9.21 -1.83 -19.66
CA GLY A 30 10.45 -2.24 -20.33
C GLY A 30 10.50 -3.74 -20.64
N ILE A 31 9.35 -4.40 -20.83
CA ILE A 31 9.26 -5.85 -21.09
C ILE A 31 8.78 -6.21 -22.49
N ALA A 32 8.66 -5.23 -23.38
CA ALA A 32 8.11 -5.38 -24.72
C ALA A 32 6.71 -5.99 -24.71
N PHE A 33 5.81 -5.45 -23.86
CA PHE A 33 4.44 -5.89 -23.73
C PHE A 33 3.75 -6.04 -25.10
N MET A 34 3.31 -7.26 -25.42
CA MET A 34 2.72 -7.63 -26.72
C MET A 34 3.59 -7.26 -27.94
N GLY A 35 4.92 -7.23 -27.78
CA GLY A 35 5.88 -6.87 -28.82
C GLY A 35 5.86 -5.39 -29.21
N LYS A 36 5.07 -4.55 -28.52
CA LYS A 36 4.92 -3.13 -28.87
C LYS A 36 6.18 -2.35 -28.49
N SER A 37 6.56 -1.41 -29.35
CA SER A 37 7.83 -0.66 -29.24
C SER A 37 7.89 0.28 -28.04
N TRP A 38 6.75 0.86 -27.65
CA TRP A 38 6.67 1.81 -26.52
C TRP A 38 7.11 1.19 -25.19
N ASP A 39 6.90 -0.13 -25.02
CA ASP A 39 7.24 -0.88 -23.81
C ASP A 39 8.59 -1.63 -23.88
N ARG A 40 9.38 -1.44 -24.94
CA ARG A 40 10.71 -2.06 -24.99
C ARG A 40 11.65 -1.42 -23.98
N ASP A 41 12.63 -2.19 -23.51
CA ASP A 41 13.70 -1.79 -22.57
C ASP A 41 14.68 -0.71 -23.08
N LYS A 42 14.34 -0.03 -24.19
CA LYS A 42 15.17 0.99 -24.85
C LYS A 42 16.60 0.52 -25.19
N GLY A 43 16.81 -0.79 -25.38
CA GLY A 43 18.13 -1.35 -25.69
C GLY A 43 18.89 -1.80 -24.45
N GLY A 44 18.19 -2.31 -23.45
CA GLY A 44 18.73 -2.89 -22.23
C GLY A 44 18.59 -2.02 -20.98
N ARG A 45 18.89 -2.64 -19.83
CA ARG A 45 18.71 -2.08 -18.48
C ARG A 45 19.16 -0.63 -18.34
N ASP A 46 20.39 -0.31 -18.76
CA ASP A 46 20.98 1.01 -18.47
C ASP A 46 20.31 2.11 -19.33
N ASN A 47 19.94 1.79 -20.57
CA ASN A 47 19.19 2.70 -21.44
C ASN A 47 17.76 2.89 -20.93
N TRP A 48 17.13 1.83 -20.42
CA TRP A 48 15.83 1.93 -19.76
C TRP A 48 15.87 2.87 -18.56
N ILE A 49 16.85 2.69 -17.66
CA ILE A 49 17.04 3.54 -16.49
C ILE A 49 17.28 4.99 -16.91
N ALA A 50 18.17 5.24 -17.87
CA ALA A 50 18.49 6.59 -18.35
C ALA A 50 17.28 7.28 -19.00
N TRP A 51 16.42 6.55 -19.72
CA TRP A 51 15.19 7.10 -20.27
C TRP A 51 14.16 7.42 -19.17
N MET A 52 13.94 6.50 -18.23
CA MET A 52 13.01 6.71 -17.11
C MET A 52 13.48 7.85 -16.19
N GLU A 53 14.79 8.01 -16.02
CA GLU A 53 15.38 9.10 -15.25
C GLU A 53 15.03 10.47 -15.86
N GLN A 54 15.03 10.60 -17.19
CA GLN A 54 14.60 11.83 -17.86
C GLN A 54 13.12 12.15 -17.56
N VAL A 55 12.26 11.14 -17.60
CA VAL A 55 10.83 11.29 -17.24
C VAL A 55 10.70 11.73 -15.79
N ALA A 56 11.37 11.04 -14.87
CA ALA A 56 11.35 11.35 -13.45
C ALA A 56 11.91 12.74 -13.14
N ARG A 57 12.92 13.20 -13.89
CA ARG A 57 13.52 14.53 -13.75
C ARG A 57 12.55 15.63 -14.18
N GLU A 58 11.80 15.44 -15.25
CA GLU A 58 10.73 16.37 -15.64
C GLU A 58 9.59 16.38 -14.62
N CYS A 59 9.18 15.21 -14.10
CA CYS A 59 8.22 15.15 -12.99
C CYS A 59 8.74 15.92 -11.76
N LEU A 60 10.04 15.80 -11.44
CA LEU A 60 10.65 16.50 -10.31
C LEU A 60 10.65 18.03 -10.50
N ARG A 61 10.83 18.51 -11.73
CA ARG A 61 10.71 19.94 -12.07
C ARG A 61 9.28 20.44 -11.87
N LEU A 62 8.29 19.67 -12.33
CA LEU A 62 6.88 20.05 -12.26
C LEU A 62 6.30 20.02 -10.85
N ILE A 63 6.74 19.10 -10.00
CA ILE A 63 6.15 18.95 -8.67
C ILE A 63 6.65 20.02 -7.68
N LYS A 64 5.77 20.49 -6.80
CA LYS A 64 6.12 21.39 -5.68
C LYS A 64 7.12 20.71 -4.72
N PRO A 65 8.02 21.45 -4.05
CA PRO A 65 8.90 20.90 -3.00
C PRO A 65 8.12 20.08 -1.96
N GLY A 66 8.60 18.89 -1.61
CA GLY A 66 7.88 17.96 -0.74
C GLY A 66 6.70 17.20 -1.37
N GLY A 67 6.32 17.47 -2.63
CA GLY A 67 5.27 16.72 -3.30
C GLY A 67 5.63 15.23 -3.47
N HIS A 68 4.62 14.37 -3.48
CA HIS A 68 4.79 12.92 -3.58
C HIS A 68 4.51 12.41 -4.99
N ALA A 69 5.21 11.33 -5.35
CA ALA A 69 4.91 10.54 -6.52
C ALA A 69 4.59 9.10 -6.12
N LEU A 70 3.54 8.52 -6.71
CA LEU A 70 3.18 7.12 -6.61
C LEU A 70 3.34 6.49 -8.01
N VAL A 71 4.30 5.58 -8.14
CA VAL A 71 4.80 5.11 -9.44
C VAL A 71 4.68 3.59 -9.49
N TRP A 72 3.83 3.09 -10.38
CA TRP A 72 3.74 1.67 -10.63
C TRP A 72 5.02 1.15 -11.28
N ALA A 73 5.38 -0.08 -10.95
CA ALA A 73 6.39 -0.82 -11.67
C ALA A 73 6.11 -2.32 -11.64
N LEU A 74 6.38 -2.98 -12.77
CA LEU A 74 6.35 -4.43 -12.84
C LEU A 74 7.44 -5.03 -11.94
N PRO A 75 7.18 -6.07 -11.12
CA PRO A 75 8.16 -6.60 -10.16
C PRO A 75 9.54 -6.92 -10.75
N ARG A 76 9.59 -7.41 -12.00
CA ARG A 76 10.85 -7.78 -12.66
C ARG A 76 11.76 -6.58 -12.92
N THR A 77 11.19 -5.45 -13.29
CA THR A 77 11.91 -4.21 -13.64
C THR A 77 11.72 -3.11 -12.60
N SER A 78 11.02 -3.41 -11.50
CA SER A 78 10.68 -2.49 -10.41
C SER A 78 11.89 -1.76 -9.84
N HIS A 79 12.97 -2.49 -9.58
CA HIS A 79 14.23 -1.92 -9.13
C HIS A 79 14.91 -0.99 -10.15
N TRP A 80 14.68 -1.15 -11.46
CA TRP A 80 15.18 -0.22 -12.48
C TRP A 80 14.40 1.09 -12.43
N THR A 81 13.06 1.02 -12.30
CA THR A 81 12.22 2.20 -12.10
C THR A 81 12.61 2.94 -10.84
N ALA A 82 12.81 2.24 -9.72
CA ALA A 82 13.24 2.85 -8.46
C ALA A 82 14.59 3.57 -8.59
N MET A 83 15.58 2.89 -9.19
CA MET A 83 16.90 3.46 -9.46
C MET A 83 16.82 4.73 -10.33
N ALA A 84 16.01 4.71 -11.39
CA ALA A 84 15.84 5.86 -12.28
C ALA A 84 15.24 7.08 -11.56
N TRP A 85 14.26 6.87 -10.68
CA TRP A 85 13.66 7.94 -9.89
C TRP A 85 14.61 8.47 -8.82
N GLU A 86 15.36 7.60 -8.16
CA GLU A 86 16.41 7.98 -7.21
C GLU A 86 17.51 8.82 -7.91
N ASN A 87 18.03 8.37 -9.05
CA ASN A 87 19.01 9.10 -9.88
C ASN A 87 18.51 10.47 -10.33
N ALA A 88 17.20 10.61 -10.59
CA ALA A 88 16.60 11.88 -10.96
C ALA A 88 16.60 12.91 -9.80
N GLY A 89 16.78 12.46 -8.55
CA GLY A 89 16.85 13.29 -7.34
C GLY A 89 15.65 13.17 -6.41
N TRP A 90 14.83 12.13 -6.56
CA TRP A 90 13.72 11.85 -5.66
C TRP A 90 14.17 11.11 -4.40
N GLU A 91 13.54 11.39 -3.26
CA GLU A 91 13.69 10.59 -2.05
C GLU A 91 12.77 9.35 -2.12
N VAL A 92 13.36 8.16 -2.06
CA VAL A 92 12.59 6.92 -1.89
C VAL A 92 11.97 6.92 -0.49
N ARG A 93 10.64 6.76 -0.40
CA ARG A 93 9.92 6.72 0.88
C ARG A 93 9.58 5.29 1.26
N ASP A 94 8.82 4.63 0.39
CA ASP A 94 8.31 3.28 0.61
C ASP A 94 8.13 2.55 -0.72
N ARG A 95 8.06 1.22 -0.66
CA ARG A 95 7.53 0.37 -1.71
C ARG A 95 6.24 -0.25 -1.21
N ILE A 96 5.13 0.10 -1.83
CA ILE A 96 3.83 -0.50 -1.59
C ILE A 96 3.72 -1.76 -2.45
N ALA A 97 3.57 -2.91 -1.81
CA ALA A 97 3.32 -4.17 -2.49
C ALA A 97 1.80 -4.38 -2.62
N PHE A 98 1.31 -4.51 -3.86
CA PHE A 98 -0.07 -4.87 -4.13
C PHE A 98 -0.18 -6.36 -4.44
N ALA A 99 -0.73 -7.14 -3.51
CA ALA A 99 -0.95 -8.57 -3.69
C ALA A 99 -2.30 -8.85 -4.34
N PHE A 100 -2.31 -9.71 -5.36
CA PHE A 100 -3.52 -10.08 -6.09
C PHE A 100 -3.52 -11.54 -6.52
N GLY A 101 -4.71 -12.17 -6.53
CA GLY A 101 -4.88 -13.58 -6.90
C GLY A 101 -5.18 -13.75 -8.39
N SER A 102 -5.77 -12.73 -9.02
CA SER A 102 -6.14 -12.77 -10.44
C SER A 102 -4.92 -12.75 -11.38
N GLY A 103 -5.09 -13.19 -12.62
CA GLY A 103 -4.05 -13.13 -13.66
C GLY A 103 -3.70 -14.48 -14.30
N PHE A 104 -3.36 -14.41 -15.59
CA PHE A 104 -2.96 -15.57 -16.39
C PHE A 104 -1.43 -15.77 -16.32
N PRO A 105 -0.93 -17.02 -16.27
CA PRO A 105 0.50 -17.29 -16.47
C PRO A 105 0.96 -16.64 -17.78
N LYS A 106 1.92 -15.71 -17.70
CA LYS A 106 2.49 -15.02 -18.87
C LYS A 106 3.82 -15.60 -19.34
N ALA A 107 4.30 -16.63 -18.66
CA ALA A 107 5.52 -17.31 -19.01
C ALA A 107 5.37 -18.09 -20.31
N LEU A 108 6.46 -18.13 -21.09
CA LEU A 108 6.57 -19.01 -22.24
C LEU A 108 6.58 -20.46 -21.74
N ASP A 109 5.74 -21.28 -22.34
CA ASP A 109 5.72 -22.72 -22.14
C ASP A 109 6.74 -23.36 -23.09
N VAL A 110 7.73 -24.07 -22.54
CA VAL A 110 8.88 -24.58 -23.29
C VAL A 110 8.46 -25.69 -24.24
N GLY A 111 7.63 -26.63 -23.78
CA GLY A 111 7.11 -27.71 -24.62
C GLY A 111 6.32 -27.16 -25.82
N LYS A 112 5.43 -26.19 -25.59
CA LYS A 112 4.68 -25.53 -26.67
C LYS A 112 5.58 -24.76 -27.63
N ALA A 113 6.62 -24.11 -27.14
CA ALA A 113 7.59 -23.40 -27.99
C ALA A 113 8.36 -24.37 -28.89
N ILE A 114 8.76 -25.54 -28.37
CA ILE A 114 9.44 -26.60 -29.14
C ILE A 114 8.52 -27.15 -30.24
N ASP A 115 7.26 -27.42 -29.93
CA ASP A 115 6.30 -27.88 -30.95
C ASP A 115 6.07 -26.82 -32.04
N ALA A 116 5.97 -25.55 -31.67
CA ALA A 116 5.87 -24.46 -32.63
C ALA A 116 7.13 -24.37 -33.53
N MET A 117 8.33 -24.57 -32.99
CA MET A 117 9.57 -24.62 -33.76
C MET A 117 9.62 -25.79 -34.75
N ALA A 118 8.95 -26.90 -34.43
CA ALA A 118 8.82 -28.06 -35.31
C ALA A 118 7.69 -27.92 -36.36
N GLY A 119 6.96 -26.79 -36.37
CA GLY A 119 5.81 -26.56 -37.25
C GLY A 119 4.50 -27.22 -36.79
N ASN A 120 4.46 -27.74 -35.55
CA ASN A 120 3.28 -28.37 -34.97
C ASN A 120 2.37 -27.34 -34.28
N ASN A 121 1.10 -27.69 -34.05
CA ASN A 121 0.14 -26.81 -33.39
C ASN A 121 0.34 -26.81 -31.84
N PRO A 122 0.73 -25.69 -31.21
CA PRO A 122 1.03 -25.61 -29.78
C PRO A 122 -0.20 -25.66 -28.86
N ILE A 123 -1.40 -25.81 -29.42
CA ILE A 123 -2.67 -25.93 -28.66
C ILE A 123 -2.97 -27.39 -28.31
N THR A 124 -2.40 -28.36 -29.03
CA THR A 124 -2.61 -29.80 -28.79
C THR A 124 -1.65 -30.35 -27.74
N ALA A 125 -1.82 -31.62 -27.37
CA ALA A 125 -0.85 -32.35 -26.55
C ALA A 125 0.54 -32.35 -27.21
N PRO A 126 1.63 -32.37 -26.41
CA PRO A 126 3.00 -32.29 -26.92
C PRO A 126 3.29 -33.40 -27.93
N SER A 127 3.75 -33.00 -29.11
CA SER A 127 3.84 -33.87 -30.28
C SER A 127 5.21 -34.49 -30.51
N THR A 128 6.28 -33.77 -30.14
CA THR A 128 7.68 -34.27 -30.23
C THR A 128 8.16 -34.85 -28.90
N GLU A 129 9.14 -35.77 -28.92
CA GLU A 129 9.74 -36.29 -27.68
C GLU A 129 10.36 -35.18 -26.83
N ALA A 130 10.97 -34.17 -27.48
CA ALA A 130 11.47 -32.99 -26.80
C ALA A 130 10.33 -32.18 -26.17
N ALA A 131 9.21 -31.94 -26.87
CA ALA A 131 8.07 -31.23 -26.29
C ALA A 131 7.46 -31.99 -25.10
N LYS A 132 7.39 -33.33 -25.16
CA LYS A 132 6.93 -34.17 -24.04
C LYS A 132 7.86 -34.07 -22.84
N GLN A 133 9.18 -34.10 -23.07
CA GLN A 133 10.17 -33.95 -22.01
C GLN A 133 10.04 -32.61 -21.26
N TRP A 134 9.72 -31.54 -21.98
CA TRP A 134 9.62 -30.18 -21.44
C TRP A 134 8.19 -29.69 -21.22
N ASP A 135 7.21 -30.59 -21.23
CA ASP A 135 5.80 -30.24 -21.00
C ASP A 135 5.60 -29.68 -19.58
N GLY A 136 4.87 -28.57 -19.48
CA GLY A 136 4.65 -27.86 -18.22
C GLY A 136 5.84 -27.03 -17.70
N TRP A 137 7.01 -27.09 -18.34
CA TRP A 137 8.15 -26.23 -17.98
C TRP A 137 7.92 -24.81 -18.50
N LYS A 138 8.05 -23.82 -17.62
CA LYS A 138 7.76 -22.42 -17.92
C LYS A 138 8.94 -21.52 -17.64
N SER A 139 9.09 -20.46 -18.43
CA SER A 139 10.20 -19.50 -18.31
C SER A 139 10.11 -18.54 -17.12
N ALA A 140 8.98 -18.47 -16.42
CA ALA A 140 8.76 -17.57 -15.29
C ALA A 140 7.57 -18.01 -14.42
N LEU A 141 7.52 -17.46 -13.20
CA LEU A 141 6.37 -17.57 -12.32
C LEU A 141 5.22 -16.66 -12.77
N LYS A 142 3.98 -17.00 -12.38
CA LYS A 142 2.83 -16.10 -12.49
C LYS A 142 3.05 -14.91 -11.54
N PRO A 143 2.93 -13.65 -12.00
CA PRO A 143 2.91 -12.50 -11.11
C PRO A 143 1.71 -12.56 -10.17
N ALA A 144 1.93 -12.26 -8.90
CA ALA A 144 0.90 -12.12 -7.86
C ALA A 144 1.14 -10.89 -6.96
N ILE A 145 2.11 -10.06 -7.35
CA ILE A 145 2.47 -8.81 -6.69
C ILE A 145 2.73 -7.78 -7.78
N GLU A 146 2.30 -6.55 -7.54
CA GLU A 146 2.72 -5.35 -8.27
C GLU A 146 3.40 -4.39 -7.30
N ASP A 147 4.39 -3.66 -7.80
CA ASP A 147 5.14 -2.71 -7.00
C ASP A 147 4.68 -1.29 -7.29
N TRP A 148 4.43 -0.54 -6.22
CA TRP A 148 4.14 0.88 -6.29
C TRP A 148 5.15 1.62 -5.43
N TRP A 149 6.04 2.37 -6.06
CA TRP A 149 7.05 3.14 -5.35
C TRP A 149 6.48 4.49 -4.95
N LEU A 150 6.59 4.79 -3.65
CA LEU A 150 6.31 6.10 -3.10
C LEU A 150 7.60 6.89 -3.04
N PHE A 151 7.64 8.00 -3.76
CA PHE A 151 8.74 8.95 -3.73
C PHE A 151 8.29 10.31 -3.22
N ARG A 152 9.24 11.12 -2.80
CA ARG A 152 9.01 12.52 -2.45
C ARG A 152 10.10 13.41 -3.02
N LYS A 153 9.72 14.56 -3.58
CA LYS A 153 10.69 15.62 -3.88
C LYS A 153 11.32 16.11 -2.57
N PRO A 154 12.64 16.35 -2.51
CA PRO A 154 13.27 16.92 -1.32
C PRO A 154 12.52 18.15 -0.79
N LEU A 155 12.47 18.27 0.53
CA LEU A 155 11.77 19.36 1.21
C LEU A 155 12.52 20.68 1.05
N ASP A 156 11.77 21.78 1.01
CA ASP A 156 12.32 23.11 1.24
C ASP A 156 12.27 23.43 2.75
N GLY A 157 13.33 23.07 3.46
CA GLY A 157 13.44 23.24 4.91
C GLY A 157 12.77 22.12 5.71
N THR A 158 12.07 22.48 6.79
CA THR A 158 11.40 21.51 7.68
C THR A 158 10.08 21.02 7.08
N ILE A 159 9.61 19.81 7.46
CA ILE A 159 8.31 19.28 7.00
C ILE A 159 7.18 20.27 7.28
N ALA A 160 7.09 20.80 8.50
CA ALA A 160 6.04 21.73 8.88
C ALA A 160 6.13 23.04 8.07
N GLY A 161 7.34 23.58 7.90
CA GLY A 161 7.56 24.77 7.06
C GLY A 161 7.16 24.54 5.61
N ASN A 162 7.54 23.40 5.03
CA ASN A 162 7.21 23.03 3.66
C ASN A 162 5.69 22.91 3.45
N VAL A 163 4.99 22.25 4.38
CA VAL A 163 3.52 22.10 4.31
C VAL A 163 2.83 23.47 4.39
N LEU A 164 3.25 24.34 5.30
CA LEU A 164 2.70 25.69 5.42
C LEU A 164 2.98 26.54 4.17
N LYS A 165 4.15 26.38 3.54
CA LYS A 165 4.58 27.16 2.37
C LYS A 165 3.97 26.66 1.06
N HIS A 166 3.90 25.35 0.86
CA HIS A 166 3.58 24.74 -0.43
C HIS A 166 2.26 23.96 -0.45
N GLY A 167 1.66 23.68 0.70
CA GLY A 167 0.45 22.86 0.82
C GLY A 167 0.67 21.35 0.60
N VAL A 168 1.92 20.92 0.38
CA VAL A 168 2.32 19.52 0.15
C VAL A 168 3.50 19.16 1.06
N GLY A 169 3.85 17.87 1.17
CA GLY A 169 4.98 17.42 2.02
C GLY A 169 4.66 16.24 2.95
N ALA A 170 3.38 16.05 3.27
CA ALA A 170 2.88 15.05 4.21
C ALA A 170 1.80 14.17 3.57
N LEU A 171 1.62 12.96 4.12
CA LEU A 171 0.51 12.06 3.81
C LEU A 171 -0.57 12.21 4.88
N ASN A 172 -1.83 12.25 4.46
CA ASN A 172 -2.96 12.25 5.40
C ASN A 172 -3.27 10.82 5.87
N VAL A 173 -2.41 10.29 6.74
CA VAL A 173 -2.50 8.93 7.30
C VAL A 173 -3.83 8.71 8.03
N GLU A 174 -4.37 9.75 8.66
CA GLU A 174 -5.67 9.71 9.36
C GLU A 174 -6.84 9.45 8.42
N ALA A 175 -6.84 10.07 7.22
CA ALA A 175 -7.89 9.86 6.23
C ALA A 175 -7.82 8.49 5.54
N CYS A 176 -6.66 7.83 5.58
CA CYS A 176 -6.40 6.55 4.91
C CYS A 176 -6.38 5.36 5.88
N ARG A 177 -7.02 5.47 7.04
CA ARG A 177 -7.05 4.39 8.02
C ARG A 177 -7.79 3.16 7.49
N VAL A 178 -7.22 1.98 7.75
CA VAL A 178 -7.85 0.69 7.49
C VAL A 178 -8.97 0.50 8.52
N ARG A 179 -10.23 0.63 8.08
CA ARG A 179 -11.40 0.61 8.96
C ARG A 179 -11.55 -0.74 9.65
N THR A 180 -11.86 -0.70 10.95
CA THR A 180 -12.38 -1.86 11.69
C THR A 180 -13.89 -1.92 11.52
N LYS A 181 -14.50 -3.11 11.65
CA LYS A 181 -15.97 -3.20 11.64
C LYS A 181 -16.49 -2.46 12.88
N VAL A 182 -17.57 -1.69 12.73
CA VAL A 182 -18.12 -0.78 13.78
C VAL A 182 -18.54 -1.53 15.06
N SER A 183 -18.68 -2.86 15.00
CA SER A 183 -18.94 -3.73 16.16
C SER A 183 -17.75 -3.95 17.09
N ASP A 184 -16.55 -3.55 16.68
CA ASP A 184 -15.31 -3.90 17.36
C ASP A 184 -15.04 -2.91 18.51
N ASN A 185 -15.00 -3.44 19.73
CA ASN A 185 -14.98 -2.65 20.96
C ASN A 185 -13.78 -1.66 20.99
N PRO A 186 -14.04 -0.35 21.14
CA PRO A 186 -13.08 0.70 20.86
C PRO A 186 -11.73 0.66 21.62
N THR A 187 -11.65 0.02 22.78
CA THR A 187 -10.60 0.30 23.76
C THR A 187 -9.25 -0.44 23.53
N ALA A 188 -9.15 -1.30 22.51
CA ALA A 188 -8.01 -2.20 22.33
C ALA A 188 -6.89 -1.69 21.40
N LEU A 189 -7.10 -0.60 20.65
CA LEU A 189 -6.10 -0.06 19.71
C LEU A 189 -4.87 0.55 20.41
N ARG A 190 -4.92 0.72 21.73
CA ARG A 190 -3.90 1.47 22.50
C ARG A 190 -2.52 0.81 22.61
N ARG A 191 -2.38 -0.48 22.28
CA ARG A 191 -1.09 -1.21 22.40
C ARG A 191 -0.45 -1.60 21.06
N SER A 192 -1.15 -1.54 19.93
CA SER A 192 -0.55 -1.79 18.61
C SER A 192 0.13 -0.55 18.04
N TYR A 193 -0.32 0.64 18.44
CA TYR A 193 0.40 1.88 18.21
C TYR A 193 1.50 1.99 19.25
N GLY A 194 2.76 2.10 18.83
CA GLY A 194 3.93 2.40 19.68
C GLY A 194 3.86 3.78 20.37
N TYR A 195 2.69 4.20 20.84
CA TYR A 195 2.47 5.38 21.64
C TYR A 195 2.99 5.13 23.06
N THR A 196 4.23 5.55 23.30
CA THR A 196 4.69 5.83 24.66
C THR A 196 3.94 7.07 25.16
N PRO A 197 3.12 6.97 26.22
CA PRO A 197 2.50 8.15 26.80
C PRO A 197 3.60 9.12 27.21
N ASN A 198 3.53 10.35 26.71
CA ASN A 198 4.47 11.40 27.06
C ASN A 198 4.51 11.54 28.60
N LYS A 199 5.66 11.23 29.22
CA LYS A 199 5.81 11.16 30.68
C LYS A 199 5.46 12.49 31.37
N GLU A 200 5.53 13.60 30.65
CA GLU A 200 5.14 14.92 31.17
C GLU A 200 3.63 15.10 31.36
N LYS A 201 2.79 14.53 30.48
CA LYS A 201 1.32 14.58 30.65
C LYS A 201 0.81 13.67 31.78
N ALA A 202 1.59 12.66 32.18
CA ALA A 202 1.25 11.83 33.33
C ALA A 202 1.38 12.59 34.66
N LYS A 203 2.37 13.50 34.77
CA LYS A 203 2.60 14.31 35.97
C LYS A 203 1.50 15.34 36.21
N ASP A 204 0.90 15.88 35.16
CA ASP A 204 -0.19 16.87 35.28
C ASP A 204 -1.48 16.26 35.86
N SER A 205 -1.62 14.92 35.81
CA SER A 205 -2.73 14.20 36.44
C SER A 205 -2.55 13.99 37.95
N GLU A 206 -1.32 14.07 38.46
CA GLU A 206 -1.01 13.98 39.89
C GLU A 206 -1.01 15.37 40.55
N ALA A 207 -0.68 16.44 39.79
CA ALA A 207 -0.65 17.82 40.29
C ALA A 207 -2.04 18.45 40.47
N ARG A 208 -3.06 17.99 39.73
CA ARG A 208 -4.46 18.39 39.95
C ARG A 208 -5.11 17.40 40.88
N GLY A 209 -5.01 17.65 42.19
CA GLY A 209 -5.65 16.89 43.28
C GLY A 209 -7.19 16.84 43.24
N ALA A 210 -7.82 17.01 42.08
CA ALA A 210 -9.16 16.51 41.85
C ALA A 210 -9.06 14.99 41.76
N LEU A 211 -9.35 14.31 42.88
CA LEU A 211 -9.85 12.95 42.86
C LEU A 211 -10.94 12.89 41.77
N ARG A 212 -10.57 12.43 40.57
CA ARG A 212 -11.57 12.13 39.54
C ARG A 212 -12.52 11.17 40.21
N ASP A 213 -13.75 11.59 40.43
CA ASP A 213 -14.79 10.74 40.95
C ASP A 213 -14.88 9.51 40.05
N ARG A 214 -14.34 8.39 40.54
CA ARG A 214 -14.28 7.11 39.81
C ARG A 214 -15.56 6.30 39.99
N SER A 215 -16.56 6.86 40.68
CA SER A 215 -17.86 6.25 40.93
C SER A 215 -18.85 6.52 39.79
N ASP A 216 -18.64 7.55 38.97
CA ASP A 216 -19.49 7.87 37.81
C ASP A 216 -19.32 6.80 36.70
N PRO A 217 -20.30 5.90 36.50
CA PRO A 217 -20.21 4.84 35.51
C PRO A 217 -20.26 5.38 34.07
N ILE A 218 -20.81 6.58 33.85
CA ILE A 218 -20.96 7.21 32.53
C ILE A 218 -19.60 7.69 32.02
N LYS A 219 -18.75 8.24 32.89
CA LYS A 219 -17.40 8.70 32.52
C LYS A 219 -16.35 7.58 32.37
N LYS A 220 -16.61 6.39 32.95
CA LYS A 220 -15.81 5.17 32.71
C LYS A 220 -16.09 4.53 31.36
N ALA A 221 -17.26 4.78 30.79
CA ALA A 221 -17.76 4.13 29.59
C ALA A 221 -17.64 4.98 28.31
N MET A 222 -17.20 6.25 28.39
CA MET A 222 -17.01 7.04 27.17
C MET A 222 -15.85 6.47 26.35
N PRO A 223 -16.12 5.91 25.15
CA PRO A 223 -15.07 5.51 24.22
C PRO A 223 -14.21 6.72 23.91
N ASN A 224 -12.89 6.55 23.73
CA ASN A 224 -12.15 7.65 23.12
C ASN A 224 -12.69 7.85 21.69
N PRO A 225 -12.65 9.06 21.14
CA PRO A 225 -12.96 9.26 19.72
C PRO A 225 -12.01 8.47 18.80
N SER A 226 -10.78 8.18 19.26
CA SER A 226 -9.74 7.44 18.53
C SER A 226 -9.99 5.95 18.35
N ASP A 227 -10.97 5.46 19.07
CA ASP A 227 -11.13 4.08 19.50
C ASP A 227 -11.96 3.34 18.40
N ASN A 228 -12.62 4.10 17.49
CA ASN A 228 -13.28 3.63 16.27
C ASN A 228 -12.58 4.04 14.95
N LEU A 229 -11.37 4.61 15.01
CA LEU A 229 -10.76 5.22 13.81
C LEU A 229 -10.15 4.21 12.83
N GLY A 230 -9.89 2.96 13.25
CA GLY A 230 -9.19 1.96 12.44
C GLY A 230 -7.66 2.08 12.49
N ARG A 231 -6.97 1.19 11.77
CA ARG A 231 -5.49 1.05 11.78
C ARG A 231 -4.81 2.01 10.82
N TYR A 232 -3.54 2.33 11.04
CA TYR A 232 -2.77 3.07 10.04
C TYR A 232 -2.56 2.18 8.81
N PRO A 233 -2.60 2.77 7.59
CA PRO A 233 -2.27 2.07 6.38
C PRO A 233 -0.83 1.55 6.44
N SER A 234 -0.59 0.42 5.79
CA SER A 234 0.72 -0.18 5.65
C SER A 234 1.14 -0.16 4.18
N HIS A 235 2.41 -0.43 3.95
CA HIS A 235 3.01 -0.65 2.63
C HIS A 235 2.69 -2.03 2.01
N LEU A 236 1.64 -2.72 2.48
CA LEU A 236 1.09 -3.93 1.88
C LEU A 236 -0.41 -3.74 1.70
N ILE A 237 -0.88 -3.90 0.47
CA ILE A 237 -2.29 -3.82 0.09
C ILE A 237 -2.68 -5.08 -0.69
N HIS A 238 -3.96 -5.42 -0.72
CA HIS A 238 -4.44 -6.60 -1.44
C HIS A 238 -5.79 -6.40 -2.15
N ASP A 239 -6.08 -7.22 -3.17
CA ASP A 239 -7.34 -7.17 -3.92
C ASP A 239 -8.52 -7.85 -3.20
N GLY A 240 -8.23 -8.63 -2.15
CA GLY A 240 -9.26 -9.36 -1.38
C GLY A 240 -9.67 -10.68 -2.01
N SER A 241 -8.98 -11.12 -3.08
CA SER A 241 -9.17 -12.44 -3.67
C SER A 241 -8.94 -13.56 -2.65
N GLU A 242 -9.69 -14.65 -2.79
CA GLU A 242 -9.64 -15.79 -1.87
C GLU A 242 -8.20 -16.33 -1.75
N ASP A 243 -7.50 -16.51 -2.87
CA ASP A 243 -6.10 -16.97 -2.90
C ASP A 243 -5.16 -16.10 -2.04
N VAL A 244 -5.32 -14.79 -2.10
CA VAL A 244 -4.50 -13.86 -1.31
C VAL A 244 -4.92 -13.87 0.15
N VAL A 245 -6.22 -13.85 0.43
CA VAL A 245 -6.75 -13.89 1.81
C VAL A 245 -6.34 -15.18 2.54
N MET A 246 -6.32 -16.32 1.83
CA MET A 246 -5.86 -17.61 2.37
C MET A 246 -4.37 -17.62 2.75
N CYS A 247 -3.57 -16.71 2.21
CA CYS A 247 -2.16 -16.59 2.60
C CYS A 247 -1.98 -15.95 3.99
N PHE A 248 -3.01 -15.30 4.53
CA PHE A 248 -2.99 -14.71 5.86
C PHE A 248 -3.54 -15.68 6.90
N PRO A 249 -2.90 -15.80 8.08
CA PRO A 249 -3.38 -16.70 9.11
C PRO A 249 -4.71 -16.22 9.69
N GLU A 250 -5.53 -17.19 10.10
CA GLU A 250 -6.67 -16.93 10.98
C GLU A 250 -6.17 -16.49 12.36
N THR A 251 -6.70 -15.37 12.84
CA THR A 251 -6.28 -14.77 14.10
C THR A 251 -7.49 -14.46 14.95
N THR A 252 -7.37 -14.70 16.25
CA THR A 252 -8.32 -14.22 17.26
C THR A 252 -7.60 -13.16 18.09
N SER A 253 -8.19 -11.98 18.26
CA SER A 253 -7.61 -11.01 19.19
C SER A 253 -7.74 -11.51 20.63
N GLY A 254 -6.80 -11.08 21.48
CA GLY A 254 -6.84 -11.45 22.90
C GLY A 254 -8.19 -11.11 23.52
N VAL A 255 -8.81 -12.08 24.19
CA VAL A 255 -10.04 -11.86 24.98
C VAL A 255 -9.73 -10.84 26.08
N PRO A 256 -10.61 -9.86 26.37
CA PRO A 256 -10.44 -8.95 27.50
C PRO A 256 -10.26 -9.72 28.82
N GLY A 257 -9.02 -9.88 29.27
CA GLY A 257 -8.71 -10.50 30.56
C GLY A 257 -8.81 -9.48 31.69
N ILE A 258 -9.31 -9.88 32.86
CA ILE A 258 -9.18 -9.06 34.07
C ILE A 258 -7.80 -9.33 34.66
N ARG A 259 -6.88 -8.37 34.56
CA ARG A 259 -5.60 -8.45 35.28
C ARG A 259 -5.86 -8.10 36.74
N ARG A 260 -5.99 -9.12 37.59
CA ARG A 260 -6.10 -8.96 39.04
C ARG A 260 -4.74 -8.48 39.56
N LYS A 261 -4.68 -7.26 40.12
CA LYS A 261 -3.60 -6.90 41.04
C LYS A 261 -4.11 -7.23 42.43
N GLU A 262 -3.44 -8.15 43.13
CA GLU A 262 -3.59 -8.25 44.57
C GLU A 262 -3.04 -6.95 45.18
N HIS A 263 -3.88 -6.26 45.93
CA HIS A 263 -3.45 -5.21 46.84
C HIS A 263 -3.80 -5.74 48.23
N GLU A 264 -2.79 -6.15 49.00
CA GLU A 264 -2.99 -6.32 50.44
C GLU A 264 -3.21 -4.93 51.03
N THR A 265 -4.39 -4.70 51.59
CA THR A 265 -4.61 -3.58 52.50
C THR A 265 -4.87 -4.17 53.88
N ASN A 266 -4.01 -3.84 54.85
CA ASN A 266 -4.21 -4.16 56.26
C ASN A 266 -5.34 -3.30 56.86
N ALA A 267 -6.59 -3.61 56.53
CA ALA A 267 -7.76 -3.01 57.17
C ALA A 267 -8.43 -4.03 58.10
N MET A 268 -8.50 -3.70 59.39
CA MET A 268 -8.93 -4.57 60.50
C MET A 268 -10.47 -4.74 60.61
N SER A 269 -11.23 -4.45 59.55
CA SER A 269 -12.66 -4.75 59.49
C SER A 269 -13.18 -4.62 58.05
N GLY A 270 -13.60 -5.73 57.44
CA GLY A 270 -14.39 -5.71 56.21
C GLY A 270 -13.64 -6.07 54.93
N ARG A 271 -14.24 -6.99 54.17
CA ARG A 271 -13.76 -7.57 52.92
C ARG A 271 -13.60 -6.46 51.85
N LEU A 272 -12.36 -6.21 51.42
CA LEU A 272 -12.03 -5.22 50.40
C LEU A 272 -12.51 -5.68 49.02
N ALA A 273 -13.15 -4.79 48.26
CA ALA A 273 -13.60 -5.03 46.90
C ALA A 273 -12.39 -5.32 45.97
N ILE A 274 -12.48 -6.43 45.23
CA ILE A 274 -11.56 -6.77 44.14
C ILE A 274 -11.77 -5.75 43.02
N THR A 275 -10.87 -4.79 42.84
CA THR A 275 -10.86 -3.92 41.66
C THR A 275 -9.73 -4.34 40.72
N GLY A 276 -10.01 -5.27 39.80
CA GLY A 276 -9.13 -5.55 38.67
C GLY A 276 -9.24 -4.46 37.61
N LYS A 277 -8.15 -4.17 36.87
CA LYS A 277 -8.27 -3.45 35.60
C LYS A 277 -8.67 -4.46 34.54
N GLN A 278 -9.79 -4.24 33.87
CA GLN A 278 -10.12 -4.94 32.64
C GLN A 278 -9.04 -4.56 31.61
N GLU A 279 -8.29 -5.55 31.13
CA GLU A 279 -7.48 -5.36 29.93
C GLU A 279 -8.40 -5.36 28.72
N CYS A 280 -8.10 -4.48 27.77
CA CYS A 280 -8.90 -4.31 26.57
C CYS A 280 -8.50 -5.37 25.54
N GLY A 281 -9.51 -6.05 24.99
CA GLY A 281 -9.40 -7.00 23.90
C GLY A 281 -10.56 -6.76 22.92
N ILE A 282 -10.35 -7.01 21.64
CA ILE A 282 -11.41 -6.80 20.63
C ILE A 282 -12.37 -7.99 20.63
N GLY A 283 -11.88 -9.21 20.89
CA GLY A 283 -12.66 -10.44 20.79
C GLY A 283 -13.06 -10.78 19.34
N ASP A 284 -12.48 -10.10 18.34
CA ASP A 284 -12.68 -10.40 16.92
C ASP A 284 -11.85 -11.62 16.49
N SER A 285 -12.39 -12.34 15.51
CA SER A 285 -11.70 -13.43 14.82
C SER A 285 -11.82 -13.26 13.32
N GLY A 286 -10.86 -13.80 12.59
CA GLY A 286 -10.84 -13.81 11.13
C GLY A 286 -9.42 -13.76 10.57
N SER A 287 -9.32 -13.82 9.24
CA SER A 287 -8.06 -13.67 8.53
C SER A 287 -7.34 -12.39 8.92
N ALA A 288 -6.02 -12.47 9.10
CA ALA A 288 -5.16 -11.33 9.38
C ALA A 288 -5.09 -10.34 8.19
N SER A 289 -5.63 -10.68 7.02
CA SER A 289 -5.77 -9.77 5.87
C SER A 289 -6.48 -8.46 6.25
N ARG A 290 -7.44 -8.51 7.20
CA ARG A 290 -8.17 -7.34 7.71
C ARG A 290 -7.32 -6.25 8.36
N PHE A 291 -6.04 -6.50 8.59
CA PHE A 291 -5.08 -5.51 9.10
C PHE A 291 -4.46 -4.67 7.99
N PHE A 292 -4.63 -5.07 6.74
CA PHE A 292 -4.09 -4.45 5.55
C PHE A 292 -5.20 -3.78 4.74
N GLN A 293 -4.84 -2.81 3.91
CA GLN A 293 -5.82 -2.17 3.05
C GLN A 293 -6.25 -3.16 1.97
N CYS A 294 -7.54 -3.48 1.96
CA CYS A 294 -8.17 -4.17 0.84
C CYS A 294 -8.62 -3.11 -0.18
N CYS A 295 -8.24 -3.31 -1.44
CA CYS A 295 -8.64 -2.48 -2.57
C CYS A 295 -9.40 -3.36 -3.57
N PRO A 296 -10.61 -3.83 -3.22
CA PRO A 296 -11.44 -4.52 -4.20
C PRO A 296 -11.82 -3.52 -5.29
N PHE A 297 -12.03 -4.03 -6.50
CA PHE A 297 -12.49 -3.20 -7.61
C PHE A 297 -14.02 -3.30 -7.68
N GLU A 298 -14.71 -2.22 -7.31
CA GLU A 298 -16.17 -2.17 -7.18
C GLU A 298 -16.79 -1.30 -8.29
N GLU A 299 -18.11 -1.40 -8.49
CA GLU A 299 -18.83 -0.57 -9.48
C GLU A 299 -18.66 0.94 -9.22
N GLU A 300 -18.59 1.33 -7.95
CA GLU A 300 -18.36 2.71 -7.51
C GLU A 300 -17.01 3.27 -7.99
N ASP A 301 -15.99 2.43 -8.21
CA ASP A 301 -14.71 2.84 -8.76
C ASP A 301 -14.81 3.24 -10.23
N PHE A 302 -15.78 2.70 -10.97
CA PHE A 302 -16.08 3.17 -12.34
C PHE A 302 -16.74 4.56 -12.34
N GLU A 303 -17.57 4.84 -11.34
CA GLU A 303 -18.27 6.12 -11.20
C GLU A 303 -17.37 7.23 -10.62
N ALA A 304 -16.38 6.85 -9.81
CA ALA A 304 -15.35 7.73 -9.26
C ALA A 304 -14.31 8.16 -10.31
N THR A 305 -14.77 8.63 -11.48
CA THR A 305 -13.95 9.16 -12.59
C THR A 305 -13.36 10.53 -12.24
N ARG A 306 -12.47 10.58 -11.24
CA ARG A 306 -11.51 11.68 -11.06
C ARG A 306 -10.12 11.34 -11.62
N LEU A 307 -9.92 10.09 -12.03
CA LEU A 307 -8.77 9.60 -12.76
C LEU A 307 -9.19 9.32 -14.21
N PHE A 308 -8.39 9.75 -15.18
CA PHE A 308 -8.52 9.22 -16.55
C PHE A 308 -8.06 7.77 -16.53
N TYR A 309 -8.98 6.85 -16.32
CA TYR A 309 -8.74 5.44 -16.63
C TYR A 309 -8.89 5.28 -18.14
N THR A 310 -7.77 5.29 -18.87
CA THR A 310 -7.76 4.77 -20.24
C THR A 310 -7.77 3.25 -20.13
N ALA A 311 -8.96 2.67 -20.25
CA ALA A 311 -9.15 1.22 -20.28
C ALA A 311 -8.11 0.59 -21.21
N LYS A 312 -7.53 -0.53 -20.77
CA LYS A 312 -6.51 -1.29 -21.50
C LYS A 312 -6.87 -1.29 -22.99
N ALA A 313 -6.04 -0.66 -23.82
CA ALA A 313 -6.28 -0.36 -25.24
C ALA A 313 -7.17 -1.41 -25.91
N GLY A 314 -8.21 -1.01 -26.65
CA GLY A 314 -9.17 -1.93 -27.23
C GLY A 314 -8.48 -3.00 -28.08
N LYS A 315 -9.13 -4.14 -28.34
CA LYS A 315 -8.54 -5.18 -29.19
C LYS A 315 -8.18 -4.65 -30.60
N SER A 316 -8.92 -3.64 -31.07
CA SER A 316 -8.64 -2.86 -32.28
C SER A 316 -7.35 -2.05 -32.21
N ASP A 317 -7.03 -1.48 -31.03
CA ASP A 317 -5.89 -0.60 -30.83
C ASP A 317 -4.60 -1.38 -30.51
N ARG A 318 -4.76 -2.66 -30.13
CA ARG A 318 -3.65 -3.58 -29.87
C ARG A 318 -3.11 -4.26 -31.13
N ASN A 319 -3.85 -4.21 -32.25
CA ASN A 319 -3.43 -4.84 -33.50
C ASN A 319 -2.86 -3.79 -34.44
#